data_AF-A0AAQ4NRH3-F1
#
_entry.id   AF-A0AAQ4NRH3-F1
#
_cell.length_a   1.000
_cell.length_b   1.000
_cell.length_c   1.000
_cell.angle_alpha   90.00
_cell.angle_beta   90.00
_cell.angle_gamma   90.00
#
_symmetry.space_group_name_H-M   'P 1'
#
loop_
_entity.id
_entity.type
_entity.pdbx_description
1 polymer ?
#
loop_
_entity_poly.entity_id
_entity_poly.type
_entity_poly.pdbx_seq_one_letter_code
_entity_poly.pdbx_strand_id
1 'polypeptide(L)'
;SREKRKQAGTDGGPTSVRRRGGRTEDARDPLRAVKREGTQRETEEHRIVRPIDSDSLSPRAPERGGGAAWTVAGPGVGAWPWGGRVPSSTPQRDRRWGWGSWGGGASRLPELRPRPGAGGGGGGGGAAGGAERGCRARCSRRVCVLLGSLALVFLTSLFFSASLRGGVGFSYLEPPGWEESRRVKLVPSYAGAHRLSPAEASRAKTCGCPRCVGDPGVSDWFDENYDPDISPVWTRDNVQLASDVYYWWVMLQPQFKPHSLQQVLLRLFQVIPGRSPYGSWDPGRCLRCAVVGNSGNLRGAGYGATIDGHNYVMRINLAPTVGYEEDAGSHTTHHFMYPESAKNLAANVSFVVVPFKTLDLVWITSALSTGQIRFTYAPVKQFLRVDKDKVQIFNPAFFKYIHDRWTRHHGRYPSTGMLVLFFALHVCDEVNVFGFGADSRGNWHHYWEQNRYSGEFRKTGVHDADYEAQIIQRLAKAGKITVFPGK
;
A
#
# COMPACT_ATOMS: atom_id res chain seq x y z
N SER A 1 -6.51 -35.20 -65.03
CA SER A 1 -5.26 -34.97 -65.79
C SER A 1 -4.08 -35.28 -64.89
N ARG A 2 -3.04 -36.01 -65.30
CA ARG A 2 -2.08 -35.78 -66.42
C ARG A 2 -1.25 -34.49 -66.22
N GLU A 3 0.08 -34.47 -66.32
CA GLU A 3 1.09 -35.56 -66.40
C GLU A 3 2.55 -35.04 -66.32
N LYS A 4 3.47 -35.73 -65.60
CA LYS A 4 4.97 -35.77 -65.82
C LYS A 4 5.72 -34.39 -65.72
N ARG A 5 7.06 -34.24 -65.68
CA ARG A 5 8.33 -35.00 -65.43
C ARG A 5 9.38 -33.93 -64.94
N LYS A 6 10.67 -34.10 -64.58
CA LYS A 6 11.75 -35.13 -64.53
C LYS A 6 12.74 -34.62 -63.41
N GLN A 7 13.39 -35.37 -62.52
CA GLN A 7 14.67 -36.14 -62.65
C GLN A 7 15.81 -35.43 -63.43
N ALA A 8 17.10 -35.45 -63.02
CA ALA A 8 17.79 -36.00 -61.83
C ALA A 8 19.07 -35.15 -61.56
N GLY A 9 19.69 -35.19 -60.36
CA GLY A 9 20.88 -36.02 -60.05
C GLY A 9 22.19 -35.21 -60.19
N THR A 10 23.33 -35.48 -59.52
CA THR A 10 23.70 -36.49 -58.50
C THR A 10 25.05 -36.07 -57.88
N ASP A 11 25.26 -36.37 -56.58
CA ASP A 11 26.55 -36.60 -55.87
C ASP A 11 27.65 -35.49 -55.90
N GLY A 12 28.66 -35.48 -55.00
CA GLY A 12 29.01 -36.41 -53.92
C GLY A 12 29.93 -35.77 -52.86
N GLY A 13 30.29 -36.55 -51.83
CA GLY A 13 30.84 -36.09 -50.54
C GLY A 13 32.38 -35.91 -50.39
N PRO A 14 32.89 -35.88 -49.14
CA PRO A 14 34.06 -35.06 -48.78
C PRO A 14 35.30 -35.82 -48.25
N THR A 15 36.46 -35.14 -48.18
CA THR A 15 37.59 -35.53 -47.32
C THR A 15 38.42 -34.34 -46.81
N SER A 16 39.30 -34.59 -45.83
CA SER A 16 40.02 -33.59 -45.02
C SER A 16 41.56 -33.69 -45.16
N VAL A 17 42.32 -33.11 -44.21
CA VAL A 17 43.80 -33.14 -44.01
C VAL A 17 44.57 -31.99 -44.72
N ARG A 18 45.43 -31.11 -44.15
CA ARG A 18 46.09 -30.85 -42.84
C ARG A 18 47.64 -30.94 -42.92
N ARG A 19 48.37 -29.80 -42.99
CA ARG A 19 49.62 -29.46 -42.24
C ARG A 19 50.39 -28.25 -42.80
N ARG A 20 51.05 -27.49 -41.89
CA ARG A 20 52.37 -26.77 -41.93
C ARG A 20 52.74 -25.94 -43.19
N GLY A 21 53.40 -24.79 -43.11
CA GLY A 21 53.91 -24.01 -41.96
C GLY A 21 55.12 -23.14 -42.35
N GLY A 22 55.41 -22.05 -41.63
CA GLY A 22 56.53 -21.12 -41.92
C GLY A 22 56.77 -20.11 -40.79
N ARG A 23 57.90 -19.37 -40.84
CA ARG A 23 58.36 -18.35 -39.86
C ARG A 23 58.96 -17.14 -40.60
N THR A 24 59.05 -16.01 -39.88
CA THR A 24 59.95 -14.84 -40.10
C THR A 24 59.82 -14.10 -41.44
N GLU A 25 60.15 -12.82 -41.62
CA GLU A 25 60.71 -11.72 -40.79
C GLU A 25 59.91 -10.43 -41.16
N ASP A 26 59.53 -9.52 -40.25
CA ASP A 26 60.28 -8.38 -39.65
C ASP A 26 60.35 -7.08 -40.51
N ALA A 27 60.57 -5.94 -39.84
CA ALA A 27 60.95 -4.60 -40.34
C ALA A 27 59.90 -3.57 -40.88
N ARG A 28 59.63 -2.57 -40.01
CA ARG A 28 59.69 -1.09 -40.25
C ARG A 28 58.51 -0.27 -40.85
N ASP A 29 58.05 0.67 -40.00
CA ASP A 29 57.56 2.05 -40.28
C ASP A 29 58.60 2.91 -41.08
N PRO A 30 58.33 4.14 -41.62
CA PRO A 30 57.47 5.18 -41.01
C PRO A 30 56.65 6.15 -41.93
N LEU A 31 55.73 6.89 -41.28
CA LEU A 31 55.34 8.31 -41.45
C LEU A 31 55.43 9.04 -42.82
N ARG A 32 54.38 9.84 -43.13
CA ARG A 32 54.51 11.05 -43.95
C ARG A 32 53.54 12.17 -43.56
N ALA A 33 53.99 13.43 -43.63
CA ALA A 33 53.20 14.65 -43.41
C ALA A 33 53.74 15.83 -44.26
N VAL A 34 52.89 16.79 -44.62
CA VAL A 34 53.16 18.14 -45.21
C VAL A 34 51.79 18.88 -45.26
N LYS A 35 51.58 20.14 -44.79
CA LYS A 35 52.03 21.49 -45.25
C LYS A 35 51.42 21.95 -46.59
N ARG A 36 51.18 23.22 -46.94
CA ARG A 36 51.61 24.60 -46.53
C ARG A 36 50.50 25.63 -46.91
N GLU A 37 50.45 26.95 -46.62
CA GLU A 37 50.70 27.88 -45.47
C GLU A 37 50.20 29.31 -45.89
N GLY A 38 49.47 30.08 -45.05
CA GLY A 38 49.10 31.52 -45.25
C GLY A 38 47.60 31.81 -45.54
N THR A 39 46.95 32.93 -45.14
CA THR A 39 47.34 34.18 -44.40
C THR A 39 46.00 34.91 -43.96
N GLN A 40 45.86 36.09 -43.30
CA GLN A 40 46.76 37.20 -42.91
C GLN A 40 46.48 37.89 -41.54
N ARG A 41 45.66 38.98 -41.46
CA ARG A 41 45.50 39.98 -40.36
C ARG A 41 44.09 40.65 -40.44
N GLU A 42 43.53 41.48 -39.54
CA GLU A 42 44.02 42.27 -38.37
C GLU A 42 42.86 42.68 -37.39
N THR A 43 43.16 43.25 -36.20
CA THR A 43 42.25 43.86 -35.15
C THR A 43 41.20 42.94 -34.47
N GLU A 44 40.95 42.88 -33.14
CA GLU A 44 40.73 43.85 -32.02
C GLU A 44 39.37 44.59 -32.06
N GLU A 45 38.63 44.83 -30.94
CA GLU A 45 38.96 44.83 -29.50
C GLU A 45 37.79 44.30 -28.59
N HIS A 46 37.97 44.30 -27.25
CA HIS A 46 37.02 43.81 -26.21
C HIS A 46 36.11 44.93 -25.64
N ARG A 47 34.97 44.59 -25.01
CA ARG A 47 34.30 45.47 -24.02
C ARG A 47 33.47 44.73 -22.95
N ILE A 48 33.46 45.27 -21.72
CA ILE A 48 32.76 44.70 -20.54
C ILE A 48 32.22 45.87 -19.65
N VAL A 49 31.26 45.58 -18.76
CA VAL A 49 30.87 46.29 -17.49
C VAL A 49 29.59 47.18 -17.47
N ARG A 50 28.46 46.53 -17.13
CA ARG A 50 27.47 46.83 -16.05
C ARG A 50 26.84 48.28 -15.92
N PRO A 51 26.22 48.71 -14.78
CA PRO A 51 24.74 48.79 -14.68
C PRO A 51 24.14 50.09 -14.09
N ILE A 52 22.80 50.23 -14.03
CA ILE A 52 22.05 51.25 -13.24
C ILE A 52 20.76 50.63 -12.64
N ASP A 53 20.31 51.13 -11.48
CA ASP A 53 19.21 50.63 -10.62
C ASP A 53 17.93 51.51 -10.61
N SER A 54 16.86 51.01 -9.94
CA SER A 54 15.63 51.72 -9.47
C SER A 54 14.63 52.21 -10.55
N ASP A 55 13.32 52.33 -10.31
CA ASP A 55 12.58 52.51 -9.04
C ASP A 55 11.15 51.87 -9.06
N SER A 56 10.33 52.16 -8.04
CA SER A 56 9.06 51.53 -7.68
C SER A 56 7.78 52.17 -8.24
N LEU A 57 6.68 51.38 -8.37
CA LEU A 57 5.30 51.76 -7.99
C LEU A 57 4.22 50.67 -8.28
N SER A 58 3.06 50.83 -7.65
CA SER A 58 1.80 50.06 -7.81
C SER A 58 0.64 50.87 -7.20
N PRO A 59 -0.65 50.53 -7.39
CA PRO A 59 -1.29 49.65 -8.40
C PRO A 59 -2.42 50.38 -9.18
N ARG A 60 -3.07 49.71 -10.15
CA ARG A 60 -4.46 50.03 -10.56
C ARG A 60 -5.26 48.76 -10.91
N ALA A 61 -6.53 48.76 -10.52
CA ALA A 61 -7.54 47.80 -10.98
C ALA A 61 -8.41 48.43 -12.08
N PRO A 62 -9.17 47.62 -12.83
CA PRO A 62 -10.45 48.04 -13.40
C PRO A 62 -11.64 47.28 -12.78
N GLU A 63 -12.85 47.80 -12.99
CA GLU A 63 -14.08 47.37 -12.33
C GLU A 63 -14.92 46.35 -13.13
N ARG A 64 -16.15 46.11 -12.64
CA ARG A 64 -17.10 45.05 -13.03
C ARG A 64 -17.84 45.33 -14.34
N GLY A 65 -18.13 44.25 -15.06
CA GLY A 65 -19.26 44.12 -15.99
C GLY A 65 -19.46 42.64 -16.38
N GLY A 66 -20.66 42.14 -16.65
CA GLY A 66 -21.96 42.82 -16.60
C GLY A 66 -23.14 42.00 -17.16
N GLY A 67 -23.32 40.74 -16.75
CA GLY A 67 -24.42 39.85 -17.20
C GLY A 67 -24.08 38.99 -18.44
N ALA A 68 -24.91 38.02 -18.86
CA ALA A 68 -26.07 37.39 -18.20
C ALA A 68 -26.44 36.06 -18.90
N ALA A 69 -26.92 35.05 -18.13
CA ALA A 69 -27.45 33.74 -18.58
C ALA A 69 -26.45 32.83 -19.36
N TRP A 70 -26.53 31.50 -19.34
CA TRP A 70 -27.67 30.61 -19.05
C TRP A 70 -27.36 29.52 -18.01
N THR A 71 -28.40 29.09 -17.30
CA THR A 71 -28.38 27.95 -16.36
C THR A 71 -28.90 26.67 -17.00
N VAL A 72 -28.15 25.57 -16.89
CA VAL A 72 -28.67 24.20 -16.99
C VAL A 72 -28.17 23.44 -15.76
N ALA A 73 -29.07 22.75 -15.05
CA ALA A 73 -28.81 22.27 -13.69
C ALA A 73 -29.05 20.77 -13.50
N GLY A 74 -28.03 20.07 -12.99
CA GLY A 74 -28.15 18.73 -12.40
C GLY A 74 -28.47 17.57 -13.36
N PRO A 75 -28.71 16.36 -12.83
CA PRO A 75 -28.59 15.96 -11.42
C PRO A 75 -27.11 15.65 -11.03
N GLY A 76 -26.71 15.62 -9.76
CA GLY A 76 -27.52 15.59 -8.54
C GLY A 76 -27.32 14.25 -7.82
N VAL A 77 -26.39 14.20 -6.86
CA VAL A 77 -25.99 12.95 -6.18
C VAL A 77 -27.09 12.49 -5.22
N GLY A 78 -27.77 11.39 -5.55
CA GLY A 78 -28.90 10.88 -4.79
C GLY A 78 -28.47 10.14 -3.50
N ALA A 79 -28.80 10.72 -2.35
CA ALA A 79 -28.70 10.05 -1.04
C ALA A 79 -30.11 9.67 -0.54
N TRP A 80 -30.40 8.37 -0.46
CA TRP A 80 -31.65 7.79 0.05
C TRP A 80 -31.34 6.46 0.80
N PRO A 81 -32.21 5.96 1.70
CA PRO A 81 -31.72 5.69 3.06
C PRO A 81 -32.06 4.30 3.60
N TRP A 82 -31.40 3.95 4.70
CA TRP A 82 -31.97 3.05 5.72
C TRP A 82 -31.85 3.70 7.09
N GLY A 83 -32.98 3.87 7.78
CA GLY A 83 -33.04 4.58 9.06
C GLY A 83 -32.89 3.65 10.25
N GLY A 84 -31.82 3.82 11.02
CA GLY A 84 -31.67 3.29 12.37
C GLY A 84 -31.77 4.42 13.40
N ARG A 85 -32.86 4.50 14.16
CA ARG A 85 -33.10 5.59 15.12
C ARG A 85 -32.52 5.21 16.49
N VAL A 86 -31.52 5.94 16.97
CA VAL A 86 -30.98 5.84 18.34
C VAL A 86 -31.10 7.21 19.01
N PRO A 87 -31.54 7.32 20.28
CA PRO A 87 -31.71 8.62 20.93
C PRO A 87 -30.39 9.36 21.16
N SER A 88 -30.48 10.69 21.08
CA SER A 88 -29.39 11.61 21.41
C SER A 88 -29.11 11.66 22.92
N SER A 89 -27.83 11.59 23.31
CA SER A 89 -27.35 12.06 24.61
C SER A 89 -26.21 13.07 24.41
N THR A 90 -26.43 14.32 24.80
CA THR A 90 -25.45 15.42 24.75
C THR A 90 -24.57 15.44 25.99
N PRO A 91 -23.22 15.41 25.85
CA PRO A 91 -22.31 15.70 26.95
C PRO A 91 -21.87 17.16 26.90
N GLN A 92 -22.58 18.06 27.59
CA GLN A 92 -22.09 19.42 27.82
C GLN A 92 -21.13 19.44 29.01
N ARG A 93 -19.99 20.11 28.84
CA ARG A 93 -19.05 20.45 29.93
C ARG A 93 -19.79 21.24 31.03
N ASP A 94 -19.46 21.01 32.31
CA ASP A 94 -18.40 21.84 32.92
C ASP A 94 -17.76 21.26 34.20
N ARG A 95 -16.87 22.05 34.81
CA ARG A 95 -15.89 21.67 35.85
C ARG A 95 -16.35 21.95 37.29
N ARG A 96 -15.57 21.36 38.21
CA ARG A 96 -15.15 21.88 39.55
C ARG A 96 -16.00 21.48 40.78
N TRP A 97 -15.42 20.54 41.53
CA TRP A 97 -15.29 20.47 43.00
C TRP A 97 -16.34 21.13 43.91
N GLY A 98 -16.99 20.31 44.75
CA GLY A 98 -17.62 20.74 46.00
C GLY A 98 -18.02 19.53 46.85
N TRP A 99 -17.52 19.44 48.10
CA TRP A 99 -18.05 18.50 49.10
C TRP A 99 -19.18 19.19 49.87
N GLY A 100 -20.30 18.50 50.07
CA GLY A 100 -21.45 18.99 50.82
C GLY A 100 -22.38 17.85 51.19
N SER A 101 -22.91 17.88 52.41
CA SER A 101 -23.84 16.89 52.96
C SER A 101 -25.14 17.60 53.40
N TRP A 102 -26.11 16.83 53.92
CA TRP A 102 -27.48 17.25 54.29
C TRP A 102 -28.35 17.51 53.03
N GLY A 103 -29.68 17.37 53.09
CA GLY A 103 -30.57 16.94 54.16
C GLY A 103 -31.99 16.67 53.60
N GLY A 104 -32.88 16.07 54.39
CA GLY A 104 -34.22 15.67 53.91
C GLY A 104 -35.21 16.82 53.71
N GLY A 105 -36.14 16.65 52.78
CA GLY A 105 -37.27 17.57 52.55
C GLY A 105 -38.33 16.94 51.64
N ALA A 106 -39.60 17.01 52.03
CA ALA A 106 -40.71 16.31 51.36
C ALA A 106 -41.88 17.27 51.00
N SER A 107 -42.79 16.80 50.14
CA SER A 107 -44.03 17.46 49.68
C SER A 107 -43.81 18.66 48.72
N ARG A 108 -44.73 19.05 47.82
CA ARG A 108 -46.21 18.90 47.79
C ARG A 108 -46.78 18.66 46.38
N LEU A 109 -48.03 18.21 46.31
CA LEU A 109 -48.94 18.33 45.15
C LEU A 109 -49.53 19.75 45.05
N PRO A 110 -50.14 20.11 43.90
CA PRO A 110 -51.59 20.31 43.94
C PRO A 110 -52.38 19.78 42.70
N GLU A 111 -53.50 19.11 42.99
CA GLU A 111 -54.90 19.46 42.62
C GLU A 111 -55.17 20.68 41.66
N LEU A 112 -56.23 20.77 40.83
CA LEU A 112 -57.58 20.13 40.76
C LEU A 112 -58.18 20.02 39.32
N ARG A 113 -59.03 18.98 39.07
CA ARG A 113 -60.32 18.96 38.29
C ARG A 113 -60.36 19.29 36.77
N PRO A 114 -61.48 19.01 36.03
CA PRO A 114 -62.37 17.82 36.06
C PRO A 114 -62.86 17.26 34.67
N ARG A 115 -63.51 16.07 34.75
CA ARG A 115 -64.57 15.38 33.93
C ARG A 115 -65.41 16.15 32.86
N PRO A 116 -66.25 15.47 32.00
CA PRO A 116 -66.81 14.09 32.06
C PRO A 116 -66.47 13.22 30.80
N GLY A 117 -66.88 11.96 30.57
CA GLY A 117 -67.92 11.01 31.02
C GLY A 117 -67.78 9.74 30.13
N ALA A 118 -68.64 8.70 30.11
CA ALA A 118 -69.83 8.35 30.88
C ALA A 118 -70.08 6.81 30.81
N GLY A 119 -70.85 6.26 31.77
CA GLY A 119 -71.41 4.88 31.74
C GLY A 119 -70.43 3.71 32.01
N GLY A 120 -70.83 2.62 32.67
CA GLY A 120 -72.07 2.37 33.40
C GLY A 120 -72.34 0.88 33.69
N GLY A 121 -72.51 0.53 34.98
CA GLY A 121 -72.96 -0.81 35.43
C GLY A 121 -71.89 -1.93 35.41
N GLY A 122 -71.95 -2.96 36.28
CA GLY A 122 -72.81 -3.09 37.46
C GLY A 122 -72.99 -4.53 37.96
N GLY A 123 -72.53 -4.84 39.18
CA GLY A 123 -72.80 -6.10 39.91
C GLY A 123 -72.02 -7.35 39.43
N GLY A 124 -71.85 -8.38 40.26
CA GLY A 124 -72.13 -8.46 41.69
C GLY A 124 -72.32 -9.90 42.21
N GLY A 125 -71.49 -10.32 43.18
CA GLY A 125 -71.56 -11.67 43.79
C GLY A 125 -71.07 -12.83 42.91
N GLY A 126 -70.82 -14.02 43.44
CA GLY A 126 -70.87 -14.42 44.85
C GLY A 126 -70.86 -15.95 45.03
N ALA A 127 -70.66 -16.41 46.27
CA ALA A 127 -70.66 -17.82 46.72
C ALA A 127 -69.52 -18.72 46.19
N ALA A 128 -69.26 -19.80 46.94
CA ALA A 128 -68.21 -20.79 46.69
C ALA A 128 -68.80 -22.21 46.67
N GLY A 129 -68.12 -23.13 46.01
CA GLY A 129 -68.45 -24.56 45.99
C GLY A 129 -67.26 -25.35 45.45
N GLY A 130 -66.70 -26.23 46.28
CA GLY A 130 -65.46 -26.94 45.95
C GLY A 130 -65.66 -28.23 45.15
N ALA A 131 -64.73 -28.52 44.25
CA ALA A 131 -64.54 -29.85 43.67
C ALA A 131 -63.07 -30.05 43.30
N GLU A 132 -62.42 -31.08 43.84
CA GLU A 132 -61.06 -31.44 43.43
C GLU A 132 -61.03 -31.99 42.00
N ARG A 133 -60.01 -31.62 41.22
CA ARG A 133 -59.52 -32.38 40.05
C ARG A 133 -58.17 -31.86 39.54
N GLY A 134 -57.15 -32.71 39.67
CA GLY A 134 -55.86 -32.71 38.94
C GLY A 134 -55.29 -31.36 38.46
N CYS A 135 -54.27 -30.85 39.17
CA CYS A 135 -53.50 -29.67 38.77
C CYS A 135 -52.61 -29.94 37.53
N ARG A 136 -53.22 -30.09 36.35
CA ARG A 136 -52.52 -30.17 35.07
C ARG A 136 -52.02 -28.77 34.71
N ALA A 137 -50.81 -28.45 35.17
CA ALA A 137 -50.18 -27.14 35.01
C ALA A 137 -50.19 -26.68 33.53
N ARG A 138 -51.12 -25.77 33.19
CA ARG A 138 -51.21 -25.17 31.86
C ARG A 138 -50.09 -24.14 31.70
N CYS A 139 -48.90 -24.63 31.33
CA CYS A 139 -47.80 -23.80 30.86
C CYS A 139 -48.34 -22.83 29.79
N SER A 140 -48.33 -21.53 30.08
CA SER A 140 -48.74 -20.53 29.10
C SER A 140 -47.86 -20.67 27.86
N ARG A 141 -48.46 -20.61 26.66
CA ARG A 141 -47.72 -20.74 25.38
C ARG A 141 -46.53 -19.77 25.29
N ARG A 142 -46.60 -18.62 25.97
CA ARG A 142 -45.47 -17.66 26.09
C ARG A 142 -44.35 -18.18 27.00
N VAL A 143 -44.69 -18.78 28.15
CA VAL A 143 -43.72 -19.38 29.09
C VAL A 143 -43.04 -20.60 28.47
N CYS A 144 -43.78 -21.48 27.80
CA CYS A 144 -43.19 -22.65 27.14
C CYS A 144 -42.32 -22.28 25.93
N VAL A 145 -42.64 -21.20 25.21
CA VAL A 145 -41.72 -20.64 24.20
C VAL A 145 -40.45 -20.08 24.86
N LEU A 146 -40.57 -19.27 25.93
CA LEU A 146 -39.40 -18.71 26.64
C LEU A 146 -38.48 -19.80 27.21
N LEU A 147 -39.04 -20.84 27.82
CA LEU A 147 -38.28 -21.99 28.33
C LEU A 147 -37.62 -22.78 27.18
N GLY A 148 -38.31 -22.96 26.05
CA GLY A 148 -37.73 -23.55 24.84
C GLY A 148 -36.58 -22.73 24.26
N SER A 149 -36.70 -21.40 24.23
CA SER A 149 -35.62 -20.50 23.79
C SER A 149 -34.41 -20.53 24.74
N LEU A 150 -34.64 -20.54 26.05
CA LEU A 150 -33.57 -20.66 27.05
C LEU A 150 -32.86 -22.02 26.96
N ALA A 151 -33.61 -23.11 26.80
CA ALA A 151 -33.05 -24.44 26.59
C ALA A 151 -32.22 -24.51 25.28
N LEU A 152 -32.69 -23.88 24.20
CA LEU A 152 -31.94 -23.82 22.94
C LEU A 152 -30.62 -23.05 23.08
N VAL A 153 -30.62 -21.89 23.75
CA VAL A 153 -29.40 -21.11 24.03
C VAL A 153 -28.43 -21.85 24.96
N PHE A 154 -28.96 -22.55 25.97
CA PHE A 154 -28.15 -23.40 26.85
C PHE A 154 -27.50 -24.54 26.05
N LEU A 155 -28.26 -25.24 25.21
CA LEU A 155 -27.76 -26.33 24.37
C LEU A 155 -26.73 -25.86 23.33
N THR A 156 -26.93 -24.73 22.65
CA THR A 156 -25.93 -24.20 21.70
C THR A 156 -24.66 -23.76 22.42
N SER A 157 -24.75 -23.18 23.62
CA SER A 157 -23.60 -22.87 24.47
C SER A 157 -22.84 -24.14 24.90
N LEU A 158 -23.57 -25.22 25.23
CA LEU A 158 -23.01 -26.52 25.59
C LEU A 158 -22.30 -27.18 24.39
N PHE A 159 -22.91 -27.15 23.20
CA PHE A 159 -22.28 -27.61 21.97
C PHE A 159 -21.02 -26.80 21.61
N PHE A 160 -21.05 -25.47 21.75
CA PHE A 160 -19.88 -24.63 21.47
C PHE A 160 -18.74 -24.91 22.47
N SER A 161 -19.09 -25.12 23.74
CA SER A 161 -18.14 -25.53 24.79
C SER A 161 -17.58 -26.93 24.57
N ALA A 162 -18.39 -27.86 24.07
CA ALA A 162 -17.99 -29.21 23.70
C ALA A 162 -17.06 -29.19 22.47
N SER A 163 -17.36 -28.41 21.43
CA SER A 163 -16.49 -28.26 20.25
C SER A 163 -15.14 -27.60 20.56
N LEU A 164 -15.03 -26.84 21.67
CA LEU A 164 -13.79 -26.23 22.13
C LEU A 164 -12.99 -27.07 23.14
N ARG A 165 -13.52 -28.22 23.59
CA ARG A 165 -12.80 -29.18 24.49
C ARG A 165 -12.74 -30.61 23.96
N GLY A 166 -13.63 -30.99 23.05
CA GLY A 166 -13.69 -32.30 22.38
C GLY A 166 -12.81 -32.33 21.14
N GLY A 167 -11.49 -32.29 21.34
CA GLY A 167 -10.53 -32.48 20.25
C GLY A 167 -10.57 -33.92 19.71
N VAL A 168 -11.45 -34.18 18.74
CA VAL A 168 -11.48 -35.46 18.02
C VAL A 168 -10.26 -35.54 17.10
N GLY A 169 -9.20 -36.20 17.58
CA GLY A 169 -7.97 -36.40 16.81
C GLY A 169 -8.21 -37.29 15.61
N PHE A 170 -8.08 -36.73 14.40
CA PHE A 170 -8.01 -37.52 13.16
C PHE A 170 -6.61 -38.13 13.02
N SER A 171 -6.41 -39.29 13.64
CA SER A 171 -5.19 -40.10 13.49
C SER A 171 -5.11 -40.75 12.11
N TYR A 172 -4.81 -39.96 11.07
CA TYR A 172 -4.43 -40.48 9.76
C TYR A 172 -3.55 -39.50 8.96
N LEU A 173 -2.26 -39.45 9.30
CA LEU A 173 -1.13 -39.17 8.39
C LEU A 173 0.19 -39.32 9.18
N GLU A 174 0.48 -40.54 9.61
CA GLU A 174 1.80 -40.90 10.17
C GLU A 174 2.73 -41.28 9.00
N PRO A 175 3.82 -40.54 8.74
CA PRO A 175 4.72 -40.86 7.63
C PRO A 175 5.56 -42.11 7.97
N PRO A 176 5.70 -43.09 7.05
CA PRO A 176 6.47 -44.29 7.31
C PRO A 176 7.96 -43.94 7.46
N GLY A 177 8.53 -44.31 8.61
CA GLY A 177 9.96 -44.13 8.87
C GLY A 177 10.82 -44.96 7.93
N TRP A 178 11.73 -44.30 7.21
CA TRP A 178 12.91 -44.91 6.62
C TRP A 178 14.12 -44.03 6.94
N GLU A 179 14.96 -44.48 7.86
CA GLU A 179 16.17 -43.78 8.28
C GLU A 179 17.38 -44.43 7.59
N GLU A 180 17.60 -44.08 6.31
CA GLU A 180 18.67 -44.68 5.49
C GLU A 180 19.70 -43.64 4.99
N SER A 181 20.53 -43.20 5.93
CA SER A 181 22.00 -43.17 5.81
C SER A 181 22.68 -42.58 4.55
N ARG A 182 22.11 -41.60 3.85
CA ARG A 182 22.87 -40.88 2.80
C ARG A 182 23.72 -39.76 3.38
N ARG A 183 24.98 -40.08 3.68
CA ARG A 183 26.07 -39.14 3.99
C ARG A 183 26.26 -38.13 2.85
N VAL A 184 25.64 -36.95 2.94
CA VAL A 184 26.06 -35.80 2.14
C VAL A 184 27.40 -35.31 2.70
N LYS A 185 28.41 -35.21 1.82
CA LYS A 185 29.79 -34.92 2.19
C LYS A 185 29.92 -33.44 2.53
N LEU A 186 29.92 -33.10 3.82
CA LEU A 186 30.23 -31.75 4.30
C LEU A 186 31.58 -31.31 3.72
N VAL A 187 31.56 -30.27 2.89
CA VAL A 187 32.78 -29.60 2.42
C VAL A 187 33.33 -28.79 3.61
N PRO A 188 34.63 -28.89 3.94
CA PRO A 188 35.15 -28.28 5.17
C PRO A 188 34.89 -26.77 5.26
N SER A 189 34.51 -26.32 6.46
CA SER A 189 34.50 -24.91 6.83
C SER A 189 35.88 -24.30 6.59
N TYR A 190 35.92 -23.13 5.93
CA TYR A 190 37.14 -22.35 5.77
C TYR A 190 37.46 -21.60 7.07
N ALA A 191 37.89 -22.35 8.09
CA ALA A 191 38.40 -21.84 9.36
C ALA A 191 39.80 -21.20 9.19
N GLY A 192 39.86 -20.16 8.35
CA GLY A 192 41.08 -19.50 7.89
C GLY A 192 41.58 -18.41 8.84
N ALA A 193 42.24 -18.82 9.93
CA ALA A 193 43.17 -18.05 10.75
C ALA A 193 42.88 -16.54 11.00
N HIS A 194 42.41 -16.21 12.21
CA HIS A 194 42.51 -14.85 12.74
C HIS A 194 43.98 -14.41 12.83
N ARG A 195 44.46 -13.61 11.87
CA ARG A 195 45.58 -12.68 12.09
C ARG A 195 45.00 -11.33 12.51
N LEU A 196 45.25 -10.94 13.75
CA LEU A 196 44.90 -9.61 14.26
C LEU A 196 45.84 -8.57 13.64
N SER A 197 45.32 -7.84 12.65
CA SER A 197 45.92 -6.61 12.12
C SER A 197 44.97 -5.44 12.44
N PRO A 198 45.28 -4.57 13.41
CA PRO A 198 44.45 -3.42 13.72
C PRO A 198 44.67 -2.31 12.68
N ALA A 199 44.05 -2.47 11.51
CA ALA A 199 44.03 -1.49 10.43
C ALA A 199 42.60 -1.36 9.88
N GLU A 200 41.96 -0.24 10.22
CA GLU A 200 40.76 0.36 9.62
C GLU A 200 39.92 -0.55 8.70
N ALA A 201 39.13 -1.43 9.32
CA ALA A 201 38.03 -2.11 8.64
C ALA A 201 36.94 -1.07 8.31
N SER A 202 37.09 -0.39 7.18
CA SER A 202 36.08 0.51 6.64
C SER A 202 34.77 -0.27 6.49
N ARG A 203 33.68 0.26 7.08
CA ARG A 203 32.35 -0.36 6.97
C ARG A 203 32.04 -0.49 5.47
N ALA A 204 31.84 -1.73 5.01
CA ALA A 204 31.60 -2.03 3.61
C ALA A 204 30.29 -1.39 3.17
N LYS A 205 30.37 -0.22 2.53
CA LYS A 205 29.22 0.53 2.07
C LYS A 205 28.48 -0.23 0.98
N THR A 206 27.15 -0.28 1.07
CA THR A 206 26.34 -0.91 0.01
C THR A 206 26.11 0.01 -1.20
N CYS A 207 26.46 1.29 -1.08
CA CYS A 207 26.24 2.33 -2.09
C CYS A 207 27.25 3.49 -1.99
N GLY A 208 27.23 4.37 -3.00
CA GLY A 208 28.04 5.60 -3.07
C GLY A 208 27.43 6.82 -2.36
N CYS A 209 26.24 6.73 -1.75
CA CYS A 209 25.63 7.83 -1.01
C CYS A 209 26.39 8.15 0.31
N PRO A 210 26.15 9.34 0.92
CA PRO A 210 26.72 9.67 2.24
C PRO A 210 26.36 8.64 3.32
N ARG A 211 25.11 8.14 3.30
CA ARG A 211 24.60 7.00 4.08
C ARG A 211 23.82 6.08 3.14
N CYS A 212 23.92 4.77 3.29
CA CYS A 212 23.12 3.81 2.51
C CYS A 212 22.06 3.15 3.38
N VAL A 213 20.88 2.89 2.83
CA VAL A 213 19.84 2.10 3.53
C VAL A 213 20.37 0.70 3.90
N GLY A 214 21.13 0.07 2.99
CA GLY A 214 21.70 -1.27 3.21
C GLY A 214 22.88 -1.37 4.18
N ASP A 215 23.47 -0.25 4.66
CA ASP A 215 24.67 -0.29 5.52
C ASP A 215 24.36 -0.97 6.88
N PRO A 216 24.99 -2.11 7.23
CA PRO A 216 24.73 -2.81 8.49
C PRO A 216 25.51 -2.22 9.68
N GLY A 217 25.12 -2.59 10.90
CA GLY A 217 25.76 -2.15 12.15
C GLY A 217 25.47 -0.69 12.50
N VAL A 218 24.35 -0.15 12.00
CA VAL A 218 23.86 1.20 12.30
C VAL A 218 22.73 1.16 13.33
N SER A 219 21.92 0.10 13.32
CA SER A 219 20.84 -0.10 14.27
C SER A 219 20.42 -1.57 14.28
N ASP A 220 20.67 -2.27 15.38
CA ASP A 220 20.32 -3.68 15.54
C ASP A 220 18.82 -3.94 15.26
N TRP A 221 17.94 -3.04 15.72
CA TRP A 221 16.51 -3.08 15.43
C TRP A 221 16.17 -3.02 13.91
N PHE A 222 16.98 -2.33 13.11
CA PHE A 222 16.82 -2.35 11.65
C PHE A 222 17.35 -3.67 11.10
N ASP A 223 18.58 -4.03 11.47
CA ASP A 223 19.33 -5.15 10.90
C ASP A 223 18.68 -6.52 11.26
N GLU A 224 17.98 -6.64 12.41
CA GLU A 224 17.15 -7.81 12.79
C GLU A 224 15.86 -7.98 11.96
N ASN A 225 15.38 -6.91 11.34
CA ASN A 225 14.09 -6.85 10.64
C ASN A 225 14.23 -6.68 9.13
N TYR A 226 15.41 -6.27 8.64
CA TYR A 226 15.71 -6.03 7.25
C TYR A 226 16.22 -7.29 6.56
N ASP A 227 15.39 -7.84 5.69
CA ASP A 227 15.73 -8.92 4.76
C ASP A 227 16.20 -8.27 3.43
N PRO A 228 17.48 -8.44 3.01
CA PRO A 228 17.99 -7.86 1.78
C PRO A 228 17.59 -8.64 0.52
N ASP A 229 17.16 -9.90 0.66
CA ASP A 229 16.89 -10.81 -0.46
C ASP A 229 15.40 -10.86 -0.83
N ILE A 230 14.50 -10.39 0.04
CA ILE A 230 13.07 -10.38 -0.23
C ILE A 230 12.68 -9.42 -1.37
N SER A 231 12.22 -9.99 -2.47
CA SER A 231 11.87 -9.21 -3.66
C SER A 231 10.55 -8.43 -3.47
N PRO A 232 10.55 -7.08 -3.62
CA PRO A 232 9.35 -6.25 -3.43
C PRO A 232 8.33 -6.36 -4.57
N VAL A 233 8.71 -6.97 -5.71
CA VAL A 233 7.86 -7.14 -6.90
C VAL A 233 7.63 -8.61 -7.25
N TRP A 234 6.41 -8.90 -7.72
CA TRP A 234 6.01 -10.21 -8.18
C TRP A 234 6.43 -10.40 -9.65
N THR A 235 7.32 -11.36 -9.90
CA THR A 235 7.88 -11.73 -11.20
C THR A 235 7.42 -13.14 -11.60
N ARG A 236 7.78 -13.57 -12.80
CA ARG A 236 7.60 -14.95 -13.28
C ARG A 236 8.41 -15.98 -12.48
N ASP A 237 9.46 -15.53 -11.81
CA ASP A 237 10.45 -16.37 -11.12
C ASP A 237 10.06 -16.63 -9.64
N ASN A 238 9.32 -15.69 -9.02
CA ASN A 238 8.83 -15.79 -7.64
C ASN A 238 7.28 -15.92 -7.55
N VAL A 239 6.65 -16.53 -8.55
CA VAL A 239 5.17 -16.73 -8.60
C VAL A 239 4.59 -17.58 -7.46
N GLN A 240 5.40 -18.41 -6.81
CA GLN A 240 4.96 -19.32 -5.76
C GLN A 240 5.00 -18.62 -4.40
N LEU A 241 3.83 -18.44 -3.78
CA LEU A 241 3.72 -17.99 -2.38
C LEU A 241 3.77 -19.20 -1.45
N ALA A 242 4.42 -19.05 -0.30
CA ALA A 242 4.25 -19.99 0.81
C ALA A 242 2.78 -20.01 1.27
N SER A 243 2.33 -21.14 1.82
CA SER A 243 0.90 -21.34 2.13
C SER A 243 0.39 -20.35 3.19
N ASP A 244 1.19 -19.99 4.18
CA ASP A 244 0.84 -18.97 5.18
C ASP A 244 0.69 -17.57 4.56
N VAL A 245 1.59 -17.21 3.62
CA VAL A 245 1.53 -15.97 2.84
C VAL A 245 0.26 -15.92 2.01
N TYR A 246 -0.05 -17.01 1.30
CA TYR A 246 -1.27 -17.11 0.49
C TYR A 246 -2.54 -16.98 1.34
N TYR A 247 -2.66 -17.76 2.43
CA TYR A 247 -3.86 -17.73 3.27
C TYR A 247 -4.04 -16.40 4.01
N TRP A 248 -2.96 -15.79 4.51
CA TRP A 248 -3.01 -14.44 5.07
C TRP A 248 -3.48 -13.40 4.02
N TRP A 249 -2.89 -13.44 2.82
CA TRP A 249 -3.18 -12.45 1.77
C TRP A 249 -4.62 -12.52 1.27
N VAL A 250 -5.18 -13.72 1.02
CA VAL A 250 -6.59 -13.83 0.59
C VAL A 250 -7.59 -13.46 1.70
N MET A 251 -7.15 -13.47 2.96
CA MET A 251 -7.97 -13.04 4.10
C MET A 251 -7.95 -11.52 4.36
N LEU A 252 -7.08 -10.76 3.68
CA LEU A 252 -7.09 -9.29 3.76
C LEU A 252 -8.44 -8.71 3.32
N GLN A 253 -8.95 -9.15 2.16
CA GLN A 253 -10.27 -8.82 1.62
C GLN A 253 -10.96 -10.09 1.06
N PRO A 254 -11.60 -10.93 1.92
CA PRO A 254 -12.13 -12.25 1.54
C PRO A 254 -13.10 -12.21 0.34
N GLN A 255 -13.00 -13.21 -0.54
CA GLN A 255 -13.79 -13.31 -1.77
C GLN A 255 -14.61 -14.61 -1.78
N PHE A 256 -15.94 -14.52 -1.97
CA PHE A 256 -16.85 -15.68 -1.96
C PHE A 256 -16.62 -16.70 -3.10
N LYS A 257 -15.91 -16.31 -4.17
CA LYS A 257 -15.53 -17.16 -5.30
C LYS A 257 -14.10 -16.82 -5.74
N PRO A 258 -13.06 -17.37 -5.09
CA PRO A 258 -11.67 -17.06 -5.44
C PRO A 258 -11.32 -17.62 -6.83
N HIS A 259 -10.64 -16.81 -7.64
CA HIS A 259 -10.02 -17.29 -8.88
C HIS A 259 -8.76 -18.11 -8.58
N SER A 260 -8.45 -19.09 -9.43
CA SER A 260 -7.16 -19.81 -9.35
C SER A 260 -6.00 -18.82 -9.57
N LEU A 261 -5.23 -18.58 -8.51
CA LEU A 261 -4.16 -17.58 -8.51
C LEU A 261 -3.12 -17.85 -9.60
N GLN A 262 -2.75 -19.12 -9.80
CA GLN A 262 -1.83 -19.55 -10.86
C GLN A 262 -2.36 -19.17 -12.26
N GLN A 263 -3.64 -19.41 -12.55
CA GLN A 263 -4.25 -19.06 -13.84
C GLN A 263 -4.35 -17.54 -14.03
N VAL A 264 -4.57 -16.78 -12.95
CA VAL A 264 -4.59 -15.31 -12.98
C VAL A 264 -3.19 -14.76 -13.27
N LEU A 265 -2.15 -15.23 -12.58
CA LEU A 265 -0.75 -14.82 -12.81
C LEU A 265 -0.26 -15.19 -14.22
N LEU A 266 -0.60 -16.39 -14.72
CA LEU A 266 -0.25 -16.80 -16.09
C LEU A 266 -0.85 -15.87 -17.16
N ARG A 267 -2.09 -15.39 -16.96
CA ARG A 267 -2.73 -14.40 -17.86
C ARG A 267 -2.16 -13.00 -17.66
N LEU A 268 -1.89 -12.60 -16.43
CA LEU A 268 -1.33 -11.29 -16.09
C LEU A 268 0.03 -11.08 -16.76
N PHE A 269 0.94 -12.05 -16.63
CA PHE A 269 2.29 -11.98 -17.22
C PHE A 269 2.33 -12.24 -18.74
N GLN A 270 1.19 -12.41 -19.41
CA GLN A 270 1.04 -12.27 -20.86
C GLN A 270 0.74 -10.81 -21.29
N VAL A 271 0.29 -9.97 -20.35
CA VAL A 271 -0.10 -8.57 -20.60
C VAL A 271 0.95 -7.57 -20.07
N ILE A 272 1.75 -7.97 -19.08
CA ILE A 272 2.82 -7.16 -18.46
C ILE A 272 4.14 -7.94 -18.39
N PRO A 273 5.33 -7.29 -18.26
CA PRO A 273 6.63 -7.96 -18.39
C PRO A 273 6.91 -9.08 -17.38
N GLY A 274 6.44 -8.95 -16.13
CA GLY A 274 6.64 -9.97 -15.08
C GLY A 274 8.10 -10.18 -14.67
N ARG A 275 8.90 -9.11 -14.63
CA ARG A 275 10.33 -9.09 -14.23
C ARG A 275 10.60 -7.88 -13.33
N SER A 276 11.61 -7.96 -12.46
CA SER A 276 12.08 -6.79 -11.71
C SER A 276 12.77 -5.77 -12.65
N PRO A 277 12.45 -4.47 -12.57
CA PRO A 277 13.25 -3.41 -13.19
C PRO A 277 14.39 -2.91 -12.27
N TYR A 278 14.43 -3.36 -11.00
CA TYR A 278 15.41 -2.91 -10.01
C TYR A 278 16.63 -3.84 -10.00
N GLY A 279 17.81 -3.23 -10.04
CA GLY A 279 19.09 -3.92 -9.88
C GLY A 279 19.50 -4.07 -8.41
N SER A 280 20.62 -4.75 -8.18
CA SER A 280 21.22 -4.92 -6.86
C SER A 280 21.76 -3.61 -6.27
N TRP A 281 22.25 -3.71 -5.03
CA TRP A 281 23.21 -2.78 -4.44
C TRP A 281 24.45 -2.60 -5.34
N ASP A 282 25.01 -1.41 -5.33
CA ASP A 282 26.18 -1.01 -6.13
C ASP A 282 26.95 0.10 -5.39
N PRO A 283 28.14 -0.20 -4.82
CA PRO A 283 28.97 0.78 -4.12
C PRO A 283 29.37 2.02 -4.93
N GLY A 284 29.27 1.99 -6.27
CA GLY A 284 29.51 3.15 -7.14
C GLY A 284 28.29 4.06 -7.36
N ARG A 285 27.08 3.61 -6.98
CA ARG A 285 25.81 4.28 -7.27
C ARG A 285 25.23 5.00 -6.05
N CYS A 286 24.58 6.15 -6.29
CA CYS A 286 23.70 6.77 -5.30
C CYS A 286 22.32 7.10 -5.91
N LEU A 287 21.39 6.15 -5.81
CA LEU A 287 20.01 6.23 -6.24
C LEU A 287 19.14 6.81 -5.12
N ARG A 288 18.84 8.11 -5.22
CA ARG A 288 18.09 8.88 -4.21
C ARG A 288 16.60 8.89 -4.54
N CYS A 289 15.75 8.61 -3.56
CA CYS A 289 14.31 8.43 -3.76
C CYS A 289 13.47 9.33 -2.84
N ALA A 290 12.54 10.08 -3.42
CA ALA A 290 11.48 10.77 -2.69
C ALA A 290 10.24 9.87 -2.60
N VAL A 291 9.79 9.57 -1.38
CA VAL A 291 8.49 8.93 -1.14
C VAL A 291 7.51 10.01 -0.70
N VAL A 292 6.53 10.30 -1.55
CA VAL A 292 5.56 11.38 -1.37
C VAL A 292 4.20 10.79 -1.01
N GLY A 293 3.87 10.92 0.27
CA GLY A 293 2.55 10.64 0.83
C GLY A 293 1.56 11.78 0.56
N ASN A 294 0.37 11.65 1.14
CA ASN A 294 -0.78 12.48 0.77
C ASN A 294 -1.13 13.57 1.79
N SER A 295 -0.40 13.70 2.90
CA SER A 295 -0.77 14.57 4.02
C SER A 295 -0.80 16.04 3.63
N GLY A 296 -1.79 16.75 4.17
CA GLY A 296 -1.95 18.20 4.06
C GLY A 296 -0.79 19.01 4.65
N ASN A 297 0.14 18.38 5.37
CA ASN A 297 1.39 19.03 5.81
C ASN A 297 2.31 19.44 4.65
N LEU A 298 2.09 18.94 3.43
CA LEU A 298 2.76 19.48 2.24
C LEU A 298 2.32 20.92 1.89
N ARG A 299 1.16 21.40 2.35
CA ARG A 299 0.61 22.69 1.91
C ARG A 299 1.43 23.91 2.37
N GLY A 300 1.86 24.70 1.40
CA GLY A 300 2.78 25.81 1.56
C GLY A 300 4.16 25.38 2.08
N ALA A 301 4.52 24.10 2.03
CA ALA A 301 5.81 23.61 2.50
C ALA A 301 6.96 23.93 1.53
N GLY A 302 6.65 24.17 0.24
CA GLY A 302 7.65 24.54 -0.77
C GLY A 302 8.64 23.43 -1.13
N TYR A 303 8.31 22.17 -0.84
CA TYR A 303 9.22 21.03 -1.04
C TYR A 303 9.32 20.57 -2.49
N GLY A 304 8.55 21.13 -3.44
CA GLY A 304 8.43 20.60 -4.80
C GLY A 304 9.75 20.49 -5.56
N ALA A 305 10.59 21.52 -5.52
CA ALA A 305 11.92 21.50 -6.12
C ALA A 305 12.87 20.49 -5.42
N THR A 306 12.70 20.26 -4.11
CA THR A 306 13.45 19.24 -3.37
C THR A 306 12.99 17.84 -3.76
N ILE A 307 11.68 17.60 -3.89
CA ILE A 307 11.09 16.33 -4.31
C ILE A 307 11.53 15.98 -5.73
N ASP A 308 11.36 16.89 -6.69
CA ASP A 308 11.66 16.64 -8.10
C ASP A 308 13.15 16.40 -8.39
N GLY A 309 14.05 16.85 -7.51
CA GLY A 309 15.49 16.60 -7.56
C GLY A 309 15.95 15.18 -7.18
N HIS A 310 15.04 14.23 -6.97
CA HIS A 310 15.36 12.83 -6.69
C HIS A 310 15.35 11.98 -7.96
N ASN A 311 16.17 10.92 -7.99
CA ASN A 311 16.24 9.99 -9.13
C ASN A 311 14.90 9.27 -9.34
N TYR A 312 14.27 8.83 -8.25
CA TYR A 312 12.87 8.37 -8.25
C TYR A 312 11.98 9.24 -7.38
N VAL A 313 10.78 9.53 -7.88
CA VAL A 313 9.69 10.16 -7.12
C VAL A 313 8.53 9.19 -7.10
N MET A 314 8.25 8.64 -5.90
CA MET A 314 7.24 7.62 -5.65
C MET A 314 5.99 8.26 -5.05
N ARG A 315 4.84 8.15 -5.73
CA ARG A 315 3.56 8.72 -5.30
C ARG A 315 2.49 7.64 -5.10
N ILE A 316 1.48 7.92 -4.29
CA ILE A 316 0.45 6.92 -3.92
C ILE A 316 -0.97 7.39 -4.23
N ASN A 317 -1.89 6.44 -4.41
CA ASN A 317 -3.34 6.67 -4.52
C ASN A 317 -3.71 7.72 -5.60
N LEU A 318 -4.75 8.54 -5.39
CA LEU A 318 -5.21 9.54 -6.37
C LEU A 318 -4.44 10.88 -6.37
N ALA A 319 -3.33 10.99 -5.61
CA ALA A 319 -2.58 12.24 -5.39
C ALA A 319 -2.30 13.05 -6.68
N PRO A 320 -2.76 14.30 -6.80
CA PRO A 320 -2.51 15.16 -7.97
C PRO A 320 -1.22 15.96 -7.78
N THR A 321 -0.48 16.20 -8.87
CA THR A 321 0.63 17.16 -8.90
C THR A 321 0.21 18.52 -9.44
N VAL A 322 -0.72 18.54 -10.40
CA VAL A 322 -1.21 19.77 -11.06
C VAL A 322 -1.94 20.67 -10.07
N GLY A 323 -1.48 21.92 -9.95
CA GLY A 323 -1.96 22.91 -8.98
C GLY A 323 -1.33 22.79 -7.59
N TYR A 324 -0.30 21.95 -7.43
CA TYR A 324 0.41 21.66 -6.18
C TYR A 324 1.93 21.49 -6.40
N GLU A 325 2.46 21.91 -7.54
CA GLU A 325 3.84 21.65 -7.97
C GLU A 325 4.89 22.29 -7.05
N GLU A 326 4.61 23.47 -6.49
CA GLU A 326 5.49 24.17 -5.52
C GLU A 326 5.68 23.36 -4.23
N ASP A 327 4.64 22.66 -3.79
CA ASP A 327 4.59 21.93 -2.52
C ASP A 327 4.96 20.46 -2.65
N ALA A 328 4.34 19.78 -3.61
CA ALA A 328 4.40 18.34 -3.79
C ALA A 328 5.31 17.92 -4.95
N GLY A 329 5.78 18.85 -5.79
CA GLY A 329 6.58 18.57 -6.98
C GLY A 329 5.74 18.18 -8.20
N SER A 330 6.31 18.35 -9.39
CA SER A 330 5.71 18.03 -10.68
C SER A 330 6.02 16.59 -11.14
N HIS A 331 7.21 16.08 -10.78
CA HIS A 331 7.77 14.84 -11.31
C HIS A 331 7.16 13.61 -10.63
N THR A 332 7.05 12.51 -11.36
CA THR A 332 6.65 11.19 -10.85
C THR A 332 7.37 10.14 -11.68
N THR A 333 8.09 9.22 -11.04
CA THR A 333 8.70 8.06 -11.75
C THR A 333 7.96 6.78 -11.45
N HIS A 334 7.40 6.64 -10.24
CA HIS A 334 6.58 5.51 -9.83
C HIS A 334 5.28 6.01 -9.20
N HIS A 335 4.15 5.43 -9.59
CA HIS A 335 2.87 5.66 -8.92
C HIS A 335 2.27 4.34 -8.45
N PHE A 336 1.94 4.24 -7.17
CA PHE A 336 1.40 3.04 -6.53
C PHE A 336 -0.11 3.18 -6.35
N MET A 337 -0.89 2.25 -6.92
CA MET A 337 -2.35 2.28 -6.86
C MET A 337 -2.96 0.87 -6.79
N TYR A 338 -4.21 0.82 -6.38
CA TYR A 338 -5.10 -0.34 -6.37
C TYR A 338 -6.41 0.03 -7.12
N PRO A 339 -7.26 -0.93 -7.54
CA PRO A 339 -8.35 -0.67 -8.49
C PRO A 339 -9.28 0.49 -8.10
N GLU A 340 -9.62 0.57 -6.82
CA GLU A 340 -10.53 1.56 -6.22
C GLU A 340 -9.90 2.95 -6.02
N SER A 341 -8.58 3.08 -6.24
CA SER A 341 -7.82 4.34 -6.16
C SER A 341 -6.96 4.59 -7.42
N ALA A 342 -7.34 3.99 -8.56
CA ALA A 342 -6.57 4.08 -9.80
C ALA A 342 -6.92 5.34 -10.63
N LYS A 343 -5.89 6.01 -11.16
CA LYS A 343 -5.97 7.07 -12.19
C LYS A 343 -5.14 6.69 -13.43
N ASN A 344 -5.36 7.38 -14.54
CA ASN A 344 -4.44 7.28 -15.69
C ASN A 344 -3.09 7.93 -15.33
N LEU A 345 -1.99 7.45 -15.91
CA LEU A 345 -0.64 8.01 -15.73
C LEU A 345 -0.03 8.40 -17.09
N ALA A 346 1.02 9.22 -17.06
CA ALA A 346 1.84 9.50 -18.24
C ALA A 346 2.71 8.28 -18.59
N ALA A 347 3.06 8.10 -19.87
CA ALA A 347 3.72 6.90 -20.38
C ALA A 347 5.18 6.72 -19.89
N ASN A 348 5.79 7.73 -19.27
CA ASN A 348 7.09 7.63 -18.60
C ASN A 348 6.99 7.07 -17.17
N VAL A 349 5.80 7.02 -16.56
CA VAL A 349 5.61 6.62 -15.15
C VAL A 349 5.44 5.10 -15.04
N SER A 350 6.23 4.48 -14.17
CA SER A 350 6.04 3.09 -13.73
C SER A 350 4.80 2.95 -12.86
N PHE A 351 3.92 2.01 -13.20
CA PHE A 351 2.74 1.71 -12.40
C PHE A 351 2.96 0.47 -11.54
N VAL A 352 3.04 0.65 -10.22
CA VAL A 352 3.05 -0.47 -9.28
C VAL A 352 1.62 -0.73 -8.80
N VAL A 353 1.06 -1.88 -9.17
CA VAL A 353 -0.22 -2.36 -8.62
C VAL A 353 0.02 -2.88 -7.21
N VAL A 354 -0.77 -2.41 -6.23
CA VAL A 354 -0.78 -2.97 -4.87
C VAL A 354 -2.03 -3.86 -4.72
N PRO A 355 -1.91 -5.21 -4.77
CA PRO A 355 -3.07 -6.09 -4.76
C PRO A 355 -3.42 -6.53 -3.33
N PHE A 356 -4.64 -6.22 -2.88
CA PHE A 356 -5.22 -6.63 -1.60
C PHE A 356 -6.13 -7.86 -1.72
N LYS A 357 -6.44 -8.28 -2.97
CA LYS A 357 -7.26 -9.46 -3.31
C LYS A 357 -6.93 -9.96 -4.72
N THR A 358 -7.19 -11.23 -5.01
CA THR A 358 -7.02 -11.82 -6.36
C THR A 358 -7.80 -11.10 -7.44
N LEU A 359 -8.93 -10.46 -7.10
CA LEU A 359 -9.72 -9.65 -8.03
C LEU A 359 -8.94 -8.44 -8.57
N ASP A 360 -7.96 -7.90 -7.84
CA ASP A 360 -7.15 -6.74 -8.28
C ASP A 360 -6.22 -7.13 -9.44
N LEU A 361 -5.68 -8.35 -9.41
CA LEU A 361 -4.88 -8.94 -10.49
C LEU A 361 -5.72 -9.22 -11.74
N VAL A 362 -6.97 -9.67 -11.55
CA VAL A 362 -7.95 -9.85 -12.63
C VAL A 362 -8.39 -8.50 -13.21
N TRP A 363 -8.59 -7.49 -12.35
CA TRP A 363 -8.89 -6.13 -12.78
C TRP A 363 -7.78 -5.57 -13.66
N ILE A 364 -6.51 -5.58 -13.23
CA ILE A 364 -5.44 -4.98 -14.05
C ILE A 364 -5.26 -5.73 -15.37
N THR A 365 -5.35 -7.06 -15.36
CA THR A 365 -5.35 -7.86 -16.60
C THR A 365 -6.44 -7.40 -17.56
N SER A 366 -7.66 -7.14 -17.06
CA SER A 366 -8.80 -6.69 -17.87
C SER A 366 -8.73 -5.21 -18.27
N ALA A 367 -8.30 -4.32 -17.38
CA ALA A 367 -8.22 -2.87 -17.62
C ALA A 367 -7.15 -2.48 -18.64
N LEU A 368 -6.17 -3.36 -18.86
CA LEU A 368 -5.16 -3.29 -19.93
C LEU A 368 -5.56 -4.06 -21.21
N SER A 369 -6.72 -4.72 -21.24
CA SER A 369 -7.17 -5.53 -22.39
C SER A 369 -8.68 -5.45 -22.65
N THR A 370 -9.49 -6.25 -21.96
CA THR A 370 -10.88 -6.58 -22.31
C THR A 370 -11.95 -5.66 -21.70
N GLY A 371 -11.60 -4.85 -20.71
CA GLY A 371 -12.52 -3.91 -20.06
C GLY A 371 -13.80 -4.52 -19.50
N GLN A 372 -13.71 -5.72 -18.91
CA GLN A 372 -14.84 -6.46 -18.34
C GLN A 372 -15.06 -6.09 -16.86
N ILE A 373 -13.98 -5.93 -16.09
CA ILE A 373 -14.07 -5.56 -14.68
C ILE A 373 -14.35 -4.06 -14.56
N ARG A 374 -15.54 -3.71 -14.08
CA ARG A 374 -16.00 -2.32 -13.85
C ARG A 374 -16.32 -2.00 -12.39
N PHE A 375 -16.33 -3.02 -11.53
CA PHE A 375 -16.74 -2.92 -10.13
C PHE A 375 -16.02 -3.98 -9.28
N THR A 376 -15.73 -3.66 -8.02
CA THR A 376 -15.17 -4.59 -7.01
C THR A 376 -16.11 -4.64 -5.79
N TYR A 377 -15.84 -3.83 -4.76
CA TYR A 377 -16.83 -3.33 -3.80
C TYR A 377 -17.26 -1.88 -4.13
N ALA A 378 -16.52 -1.22 -5.02
CA ALA A 378 -16.78 0.12 -5.55
C ALA A 378 -16.61 0.14 -7.08
N PRO A 379 -17.08 1.18 -7.79
CA PRO A 379 -16.78 1.36 -9.21
C PRO A 379 -15.27 1.52 -9.45
N VAL A 380 -14.73 0.83 -10.45
CA VAL A 380 -13.31 0.88 -10.82
C VAL A 380 -13.13 1.19 -12.30
N LYS A 381 -11.96 1.68 -12.70
CA LYS A 381 -11.72 2.06 -14.11
C LYS A 381 -11.81 0.84 -15.03
N GLN A 382 -12.78 0.86 -15.96
CA GLN A 382 -12.95 -0.18 -16.97
C GLN A 382 -11.71 -0.34 -17.87
N PHE A 383 -11.11 0.79 -18.27
CA PHE A 383 -9.87 0.85 -19.03
C PHE A 383 -8.90 1.80 -18.34
N LEU A 384 -7.63 1.42 -18.31
CA LEU A 384 -6.56 2.18 -17.66
C LEU A 384 -5.51 2.61 -18.69
N ARG A 385 -5.23 3.91 -18.78
CA ARG A 385 -4.18 4.44 -19.65
C ARG A 385 -2.89 4.57 -18.83
N VAL A 386 -1.99 3.61 -19.04
CA VAL A 386 -0.62 3.49 -18.49
C VAL A 386 0.25 2.79 -19.53
N ASP A 387 1.57 2.87 -19.39
CA ASP A 387 2.49 2.05 -20.17
C ASP A 387 2.52 0.61 -19.63
N LYS A 388 2.18 -0.37 -20.47
CA LYS A 388 2.13 -1.81 -20.10
C LYS A 388 3.50 -2.36 -19.75
N ASP A 389 4.54 -1.92 -20.46
CA ASP A 389 5.92 -2.39 -20.27
C ASP A 389 6.57 -1.81 -19.00
N LYS A 390 5.86 -0.91 -18.31
CA LYS A 390 6.23 -0.35 -17.01
C LYS A 390 5.20 -0.67 -15.90
N VAL A 391 4.40 -1.72 -16.04
CA VAL A 391 3.55 -2.22 -14.94
C VAL A 391 4.32 -3.25 -14.10
N GLN A 392 4.42 -3.00 -12.80
CA GLN A 392 4.88 -3.96 -11.79
C GLN A 392 3.71 -4.36 -10.87
N ILE A 393 3.86 -5.49 -10.19
CA ILE A 393 2.93 -5.97 -9.15
C ILE A 393 3.68 -6.01 -7.82
N PHE A 394 3.14 -5.38 -6.79
CA PHE A 394 3.68 -5.46 -5.43
C PHE A 394 3.55 -6.89 -4.90
N ASN A 395 4.63 -7.47 -4.37
CA ASN A 395 4.66 -8.88 -3.97
C ASN A 395 3.88 -9.12 -2.64
N PRO A 396 2.89 -10.05 -2.60
CA PRO A 396 2.21 -10.42 -1.36
C PRO A 396 3.14 -10.99 -0.26
N ALA A 397 4.25 -11.64 -0.63
CA ALA A 397 5.24 -12.09 0.35
C ALA A 397 5.93 -10.89 1.02
N PHE A 398 6.31 -9.87 0.24
CA PHE A 398 6.85 -8.62 0.76
C PHE A 398 5.83 -7.84 1.61
N PHE A 399 4.56 -7.84 1.21
CA PHE A 399 3.45 -7.29 1.99
C PHE A 399 3.33 -7.98 3.36
N LYS A 400 3.38 -9.32 3.41
CA LYS A 400 3.36 -10.07 4.68
C LYS A 400 4.61 -9.83 5.52
N TYR A 401 5.79 -9.77 4.91
CA TYR A 401 7.05 -9.41 5.60
C TYR A 401 6.98 -8.03 6.28
N ILE A 402 6.41 -7.01 5.62
CA ILE A 402 6.19 -5.69 6.24
C ILE A 402 5.23 -5.80 7.43
N HIS A 403 4.14 -6.54 7.28
CA HIS A 403 3.17 -6.77 8.35
C HIS A 403 3.75 -7.54 9.56
N ASP A 404 4.58 -8.54 9.31
CA ASP A 404 5.07 -9.47 10.33
C ASP A 404 6.35 -8.97 11.03
N ARG A 405 7.32 -8.42 10.27
CA ARG A 405 8.59 -7.90 10.83
C ARG A 405 8.46 -6.47 11.33
N TRP A 406 7.80 -5.59 10.55
CA TRP A 406 7.87 -4.15 10.76
C TRP A 406 6.65 -3.60 11.49
N THR A 407 5.42 -3.83 11.01
CA THR A 407 4.20 -3.42 11.73
C THR A 407 3.84 -4.37 12.87
N ARG A 408 4.48 -5.54 12.99
CA ARG A 408 4.29 -6.51 14.09
C ARG A 408 2.82 -6.83 14.35
N HIS A 409 2.05 -6.98 13.26
CA HIS A 409 0.61 -7.22 13.25
C HIS A 409 -0.27 -6.10 13.88
N HIS A 410 0.26 -4.87 14.01
CA HIS A 410 -0.56 -3.70 14.29
C HIS A 410 -1.39 -3.29 13.07
N GLY A 411 -2.69 -3.09 13.28
CA GLY A 411 -3.69 -2.92 12.22
C GLY A 411 -4.11 -4.25 11.57
N ARG A 412 -5.01 -4.19 10.58
CA ARG A 412 -5.40 -5.36 9.76
C ARG A 412 -4.34 -5.67 8.70
N TYR A 413 -3.70 -4.63 8.18
CA TYR A 413 -2.56 -4.67 7.27
C TYR A 413 -1.90 -3.27 7.18
N PRO A 414 -0.62 -3.15 6.79
CA PRO A 414 0.04 -1.86 6.58
C PRO A 414 -0.67 -0.95 5.55
N SER A 415 -0.58 0.36 5.74
CA SER A 415 -1.11 1.37 4.80
C SER A 415 -0.29 1.46 3.52
N THR A 416 -0.89 1.96 2.43
CA THR A 416 -0.16 2.18 1.16
C THR A 416 1.07 3.05 1.34
N GLY A 417 1.04 4.04 2.25
CA GLY A 417 2.21 4.87 2.55
C GLY A 417 3.35 4.03 3.15
N MET A 418 3.05 3.17 4.12
CA MET A 418 4.02 2.29 4.74
C MET A 418 4.58 1.23 3.76
N LEU A 419 3.72 0.67 2.90
CA LEU A 419 4.14 -0.27 1.86
C LEU A 419 5.13 0.35 0.87
N VAL A 420 4.91 1.59 0.46
CA VAL A 420 5.79 2.30 -0.49
C VAL A 420 7.07 2.80 0.19
N LEU A 421 7.01 3.17 1.47
CA LEU A 421 8.20 3.46 2.26
C LEU A 421 9.14 2.24 2.32
N PHE A 422 8.61 1.05 2.65
CA PHE A 422 9.42 -0.16 2.64
C PHE A 422 9.85 -0.59 1.24
N PHE A 423 9.02 -0.41 0.21
CA PHE A 423 9.45 -0.63 -1.18
C PHE A 423 10.69 0.21 -1.51
N ALA A 424 10.67 1.51 -1.20
CA ALA A 424 11.81 2.40 -1.40
C ALA A 424 13.06 1.91 -0.64
N LEU A 425 12.92 1.48 0.61
CA LEU A 425 14.03 0.93 1.41
C LEU A 425 14.70 -0.34 0.82
N HIS A 426 14.05 -1.05 -0.10
CA HIS A 426 14.60 -2.25 -0.75
C HIS A 426 14.98 -2.04 -2.23
N VAL A 427 14.78 -0.83 -2.79
CA VAL A 427 15.15 -0.50 -4.18
C VAL A 427 15.95 0.81 -4.34
N CYS A 428 16.23 1.52 -3.25
CA CYS A 428 16.88 2.83 -3.25
C CYS A 428 18.07 2.88 -2.29
N ASP A 429 19.07 3.68 -2.65
CA ASP A 429 20.29 3.85 -1.87
C ASP A 429 20.11 4.88 -0.73
N GLU A 430 19.36 5.96 -1.00
CA GLU A 430 18.93 6.99 -0.03
C GLU A 430 17.41 7.22 -0.15
N VAL A 431 16.69 7.30 0.98
CA VAL A 431 15.23 7.47 1.01
C VAL A 431 14.83 8.70 1.82
N ASN A 432 14.09 9.61 1.18
CA ASN A 432 13.60 10.86 1.76
C ASN A 432 12.07 10.89 1.69
N VAL A 433 11.42 11.28 2.79
CA VAL A 433 9.98 11.04 3.02
C VAL A 433 9.25 12.37 3.24
N PHE A 434 8.22 12.61 2.42
CA PHE A 434 7.45 13.86 2.35
C PHE A 434 5.96 13.55 2.43
N GLY A 435 5.14 14.35 3.11
CA GLY A 435 3.67 14.15 3.10
C GLY A 435 3.16 12.98 3.95
N PHE A 436 3.89 12.58 4.99
CA PHE A 436 3.51 11.55 5.96
C PHE A 436 3.12 12.17 7.30
N GLY A 437 2.24 11.51 8.06
CA GLY A 437 1.75 12.00 9.35
C GLY A 437 0.66 13.08 9.22
N ALA A 438 0.42 13.82 10.30
CA ALA A 438 -0.55 14.91 10.36
C ALA A 438 0.06 16.27 9.95
N ASP A 439 -0.79 17.30 9.84
CA ASP A 439 -0.33 18.71 9.89
C ASP A 439 0.15 19.11 11.30
N SER A 440 0.79 20.27 11.42
CA SER A 440 1.29 20.81 12.71
C SER A 440 0.22 20.97 13.81
N ARG A 441 -1.07 20.86 13.46
CA ARG A 441 -2.22 20.95 14.37
C ARG A 441 -2.88 19.59 14.64
N GLY A 442 -2.33 18.50 14.09
CA GLY A 442 -2.82 17.13 14.27
C GLY A 442 -3.92 16.67 13.30
N ASN A 443 -4.20 17.42 12.22
CA ASN A 443 -5.24 17.08 11.25
C ASN A 443 -4.75 16.07 10.20
N TRP A 444 -5.58 15.07 9.88
CA TRP A 444 -5.27 13.97 8.96
C TRP A 444 -6.01 14.11 7.62
N HIS A 445 -5.71 15.18 6.90
CA HIS A 445 -6.37 15.57 5.65
C HIS A 445 -5.43 15.44 4.44
N HIS A 446 -5.99 15.36 3.22
CA HIS A 446 -5.20 15.34 1.98
C HIS A 446 -4.79 16.75 1.52
N TYR A 447 -3.58 16.90 0.95
CA TYR A 447 -3.09 18.20 0.47
C TYR A 447 -3.87 18.80 -0.71
N TRP A 448 -4.74 18.03 -1.37
CA TRP A 448 -5.62 18.52 -2.43
C TRP A 448 -7.09 18.74 -2.01
N GLU A 449 -7.47 18.35 -0.79
CA GLU A 449 -8.87 18.46 -0.31
C GLU A 449 -9.04 19.66 0.62
N GLN A 450 -10.11 20.45 0.45
CA GLN A 450 -10.45 21.53 1.39
C GLN A 450 -11.18 21.03 2.64
N ASN A 451 -10.92 19.78 3.05
CA ASN A 451 -11.51 19.19 4.25
C ASN A 451 -10.60 19.47 5.46
N ARG A 452 -11.02 20.44 6.30
CA ARG A 452 -10.31 20.85 7.51
C ARG A 452 -10.53 19.91 8.71
N TYR A 453 -11.34 18.86 8.54
CA TYR A 453 -11.82 17.97 9.60
C TYR A 453 -11.69 16.48 9.24
N SER A 454 -10.91 16.11 8.21
CA SER A 454 -10.68 14.70 7.90
C SER A 454 -9.93 14.02 9.05
N GLY A 455 -10.58 13.02 9.62
CA GLY A 455 -9.98 12.03 10.52
C GLY A 455 -10.12 10.60 9.98
N GLU A 456 -10.67 10.44 8.78
CA GLU A 456 -11.02 9.18 8.12
C GLU A 456 -9.92 8.11 8.22
N PHE A 457 -8.65 8.51 8.03
CA PHE A 457 -7.50 7.62 8.12
C PHE A 457 -7.38 6.90 9.48
N ARG A 458 -7.69 7.58 10.60
CA ARG A 458 -7.70 6.98 11.95
C ARG A 458 -9.06 6.39 12.34
N LYS A 459 -10.15 6.75 11.66
CA LYS A 459 -11.52 6.26 11.98
C LYS A 459 -11.79 4.83 11.50
N THR A 460 -11.14 4.35 10.44
CA THR A 460 -11.45 3.04 9.84
C THR A 460 -10.93 1.84 10.65
N GLY A 461 -9.89 2.03 11.47
CA GLY A 461 -9.25 0.94 12.22
C GLY A 461 -8.53 -0.12 11.37
N VAL A 462 -8.39 0.09 10.06
CA VAL A 462 -7.74 -0.86 9.14
C VAL A 462 -6.22 -0.82 9.27
N HIS A 463 -5.66 0.35 9.59
CA HIS A 463 -4.23 0.60 9.76
C HIS A 463 -3.99 1.21 11.15
N ASP A 464 -2.88 0.85 11.80
CA ASP A 464 -2.44 1.51 13.03
C ASP A 464 -1.53 2.69 12.68
N ALA A 465 -2.14 3.85 12.44
CA ALA A 465 -1.45 5.08 12.06
C ALA A 465 -0.43 5.55 13.10
N ASP A 466 -0.65 5.24 14.38
CA ASP A 466 0.21 5.69 15.49
C ASP A 466 1.42 4.76 15.65
N TYR A 467 1.28 3.46 15.37
CA TYR A 467 2.41 2.53 15.26
C TYR A 467 3.21 2.76 13.96
N GLU A 468 2.55 3.03 12.83
CA GLU A 468 3.23 3.41 11.58
C GLU A 468 4.08 4.68 11.74
N ALA A 469 3.56 5.70 12.44
CA ALA A 469 4.34 6.90 12.77
C ALA A 469 5.57 6.61 13.64
N GLN A 470 5.48 5.66 14.59
CA GLN A 470 6.63 5.23 15.40
C GLN A 470 7.70 4.51 14.58
N ILE A 471 7.32 3.68 13.59
CA ILE A 471 8.27 3.05 12.67
C ILE A 471 9.06 4.11 11.90
N ILE A 472 8.38 5.12 11.35
CA ILE A 472 9.01 6.24 10.63
C ILE A 472 10.00 6.99 11.53
N GLN A 473 9.63 7.28 12.78
CA GLN A 473 10.52 7.93 13.75
C GLN A 473 11.75 7.06 14.08
N ARG A 474 11.60 5.73 14.22
CA ARG A 474 12.72 4.81 14.45
C ARG A 474 13.66 4.73 13.24
N LEU A 475 13.12 4.62 12.03
CA LEU A 475 13.89 4.64 10.77
C LEU A 475 14.70 5.94 10.63
N ALA A 476 14.09 7.09 10.95
CA ALA A 476 14.76 8.39 10.92
C ALA A 476 15.87 8.49 11.99
N LYS A 477 15.60 8.02 13.22
CA LYS A 477 16.60 7.97 14.30
C LYS A 477 17.77 7.03 13.97
N ALA A 478 17.51 5.94 13.26
CA ALA A 478 18.52 5.02 12.74
C ALA A 478 19.29 5.57 11.51
N GLY A 479 18.96 6.78 11.03
CA GLY A 479 19.60 7.39 9.85
C GLY A 479 19.31 6.70 8.52
N LYS A 480 18.31 5.81 8.48
CA LYS A 480 17.92 5.02 7.30
C LYS A 480 16.97 5.78 6.37
N ILE A 481 16.31 6.84 6.86
CA ILE A 481 15.51 7.78 6.07
C ILE A 481 15.70 9.23 6.55
N THR A 482 15.46 10.21 5.67
CA THR A 482 15.21 11.60 6.09
C THR A 482 13.70 11.87 6.06
N VAL A 483 13.15 12.53 7.08
CA VAL A 483 11.73 12.91 7.12
C VAL A 483 11.59 14.42 7.00
N PHE A 484 10.78 14.86 6.05
CA PHE A 484 10.41 16.25 5.82
C PHE A 484 9.02 16.50 6.42
N PRO A 485 8.91 17.17 7.59
CA PRO A 485 7.69 17.16 8.40
C PRO A 485 6.55 18.03 7.87
N GLY A 486 6.82 18.97 6.96
CA GLY A 486 5.80 19.87 6.42
C GLY A 486 5.38 20.98 7.39
N LYS A 487 4.10 21.37 7.31
CA LYS A 487 3.44 22.46 8.05
C LYS A 487 2.16 22.04 8.77
#